data_AF-A0A954H2K2-F1
#
_entry.id   AF-A0A954H2K2-F1
#
_cell.length_a   1.000
_cell.length_b   1.000
_cell.length_c   1.000
_cell.angle_alpha   90.00
_cell.angle_beta   90.00
_cell.angle_gamma   90.00
#
_symmetry.space_group_name_H-M   'P 1'
#
loop_
_entity.id
_entity.type
_entity.pdbx_description
1 polymer ?
#
loop_
_entity_poly.entity_id
_entity_poly.type
_entity_poly.pdbx_seq_one_letter_code
_entity_poly.pdbx_strand_id
1 'polypeptide(L)'
;CMAYVDMNPIRAGIAKTPEQSDFTSVKERIDDRATAAEVATADAQDVRIEHGPKAGWLAPVALDPPRKKVREKPNARRASNKGCLSMTLDEYLELLDWTGRQLKSGKTGSIPASALPILERLEVSPETWLDLIKNFRKRFRSEAGLPKTRQAFRSNRRQPRVNTEFG
;
A
#
# COMPACT_ATOMS: atom_id res chain seq x y z
N CYS A 1 -4.51 1.79 5.64
CA CYS A 1 -4.58 1.30 4.25
C CYS A 1 -3.18 0.83 3.83
N MET A 2 -3.05 -0.37 3.24
CA MET A 2 -1.77 -0.95 2.78
C MET A 2 -1.10 -0.08 1.72
N ALA A 3 -1.84 0.30 0.67
CA ALA A 3 -1.36 1.18 -0.40
C ALA A 3 -0.80 2.51 0.11
N TYR A 4 -1.42 3.11 1.13
CA TYR A 4 -0.89 4.33 1.74
C TYR A 4 0.50 4.13 2.36
N VAL A 5 0.69 3.01 3.07
CA VAL A 5 1.97 2.69 3.72
C VAL A 5 3.05 2.43 2.67
N ASP A 6 2.74 1.63 1.66
CA ASP A 6 3.65 1.32 0.57
C ASP A 6 4.03 2.55 -0.27
N MET A 7 3.13 3.53 -0.38
CA MET A 7 3.41 4.80 -1.05
C MET A 7 4.16 5.81 -0.18
N ASN A 8 4.42 5.54 1.11
CA ASN A 8 5.01 6.55 2.00
C ASN A 8 6.40 7.04 1.56
N PRO A 9 7.35 6.17 1.16
CA PRO A 9 8.66 6.65 0.71
C PRO A 9 8.58 7.52 -0.55
N ILE A 10 7.66 7.20 -1.47
CA ILE A 10 7.42 8.01 -2.66
C ILE A 10 6.80 9.37 -2.27
N ARG A 11 5.80 9.36 -1.39
CA ARG A 11 5.17 10.59 -0.86
C ARG A 11 6.15 11.47 -0.09
N ALA A 12 7.10 10.88 0.61
CA ALA A 12 8.13 11.58 1.37
C ALA A 12 9.33 12.03 0.51
N GLY A 13 9.36 11.67 -0.78
CA GLY A 13 10.48 11.96 -1.68
C GLY A 13 11.75 11.15 -1.41
N ILE A 14 11.66 10.10 -0.58
CA ILE A 14 12.78 9.21 -0.23
C ILE A 14 13.05 8.20 -1.36
N ALA A 15 12.01 7.77 -2.07
CA ALA A 15 12.10 6.85 -3.21
C ALA A 15 11.41 7.44 -4.44
N LYS A 16 11.93 7.16 -5.64
CA LYS A 16 11.29 7.64 -6.89
C LYS A 16 10.24 6.67 -7.44
N THR A 17 10.37 5.38 -7.13
CA THR A 17 9.47 4.31 -7.59
C THR A 17 9.26 3.28 -6.48
N PRO A 18 8.22 2.42 -6.56
CA PRO A 18 8.01 1.33 -5.61
C PRO A 18 9.22 0.38 -5.47
N GLU A 19 9.93 0.12 -6.56
CA GLU A 19 11.13 -0.75 -6.59
C GLU A 19 12.31 -0.16 -5.81
N GLN A 20 12.31 1.16 -5.57
CA GLN A 20 13.37 1.86 -4.81
C GLN A 20 12.97 2.13 -3.35
N SER A 21 11.85 1.57 -2.90
CA SER A 21 11.29 1.84 -1.57
C SER A 21 11.71 0.78 -0.55
N ASP A 22 13.01 0.74 -0.24
CA ASP A 22 13.72 -0.35 0.47
C ASP A 22 13.11 -0.84 1.80
N PHE A 23 12.28 -0.04 2.45
CA PHE A 23 11.68 -0.34 3.76
C PHE A 23 10.15 -0.49 3.70
N THR A 24 9.61 -1.04 2.61
CA THR A 24 8.17 -1.21 2.41
C THR A 24 7.78 -2.63 2.06
N SER A 25 6.52 -2.95 2.31
CA SER A 25 5.97 -4.26 1.96
C SER A 25 5.91 -4.43 0.44
N VAL A 26 5.71 -3.35 -0.33
CA VAL A 26 5.74 -3.39 -1.80
C VAL A 26 7.11 -3.79 -2.33
N LYS A 27 8.21 -3.31 -1.77
CA LYS A 27 9.56 -3.71 -2.19
C LYS A 27 9.80 -5.21 -2.01
N GLU A 28 9.46 -5.74 -0.85
CA GLU A 28 9.63 -7.17 -0.57
C GLU A 28 8.78 -8.04 -1.51
N ARG A 29 7.55 -7.60 -1.82
CA ARG A 29 6.69 -8.29 -2.79
C ARG A 29 7.26 -8.26 -4.20
N ILE A 30 7.81 -7.12 -4.62
CA ILE A 30 8.46 -6.97 -5.94
C ILE A 30 9.66 -7.92 -6.05
N ASP A 31 10.49 -8.01 -5.00
CA ASP A 31 11.68 -8.86 -5.01
C ASP A 31 11.31 -10.34 -5.17
N ASP A 32 10.37 -10.83 -4.36
CA ASP A 32 9.92 -12.22 -4.46
C ASP A 32 9.22 -12.49 -5.80
N ARG A 33 8.41 -11.54 -6.30
CA ARG A 33 7.73 -11.62 -7.60
C ARG A 33 8.70 -11.63 -8.78
N ALA A 34 9.84 -10.93 -8.69
CA ALA A 34 10.88 -10.95 -9.71
C ALA A 34 11.56 -12.33 -9.79
N THR A 35 11.89 -12.93 -8.63
CA THR A 35 12.48 -14.29 -8.60
C THR A 35 11.50 -15.38 -9.04
N ALA A 36 10.18 -15.11 -9.02
CA ALA A 36 9.20 -16.06 -9.52
C ALA A 36 9.38 -16.36 -11.01
N ALA A 37 9.91 -15.42 -11.81
CA ALA A 37 10.17 -15.66 -13.22
C ALA A 37 11.26 -16.72 -13.48
N GLU A 38 12.10 -17.03 -12.48
CA GLU A 38 13.19 -18.02 -12.59
C GLU A 38 12.69 -19.47 -12.52
N VAL A 39 11.45 -19.70 -12.09
CA VAL A 39 10.88 -21.04 -11.92
C VAL A 39 9.86 -21.36 -13.02
N ALA A 40 9.89 -22.60 -13.49
CA ALA A 40 9.18 -23.02 -14.69
C ALA A 40 7.67 -23.28 -14.49
N THR A 41 7.22 -23.62 -13.28
CA THR A 41 5.83 -24.02 -13.03
C THR A 41 5.04 -22.92 -12.32
N ALA A 42 3.77 -22.76 -12.69
CA ALA A 42 2.91 -21.75 -12.08
C ALA A 42 2.71 -21.96 -10.57
N ASP A 43 2.70 -23.22 -10.09
CA ASP A 43 2.69 -23.54 -8.67
C ASP A 43 3.95 -23.04 -7.95
N ALA A 44 5.13 -23.23 -8.56
CA ALA A 44 6.39 -22.75 -7.99
C ALA A 44 6.45 -21.21 -8.01
N GLN A 45 5.90 -20.57 -9.04
CA GLN A 45 5.79 -19.12 -9.13
C GLN A 45 4.96 -18.56 -7.97
N ASP A 46 3.78 -19.12 -7.73
CA ASP A 46 2.92 -18.69 -6.61
C ASP A 46 3.58 -18.97 -5.26
N VAL A 47 4.32 -20.08 -5.12
CA VAL A 47 5.10 -20.35 -3.90
C VAL A 47 6.14 -19.25 -3.69
N ARG A 48 6.85 -18.80 -4.73
CA ARG A 48 7.81 -17.69 -4.61
C ARG A 48 7.12 -16.39 -4.24
N ILE A 49 6.00 -16.07 -4.87
CA ILE A 49 5.24 -14.84 -4.61
C ILE A 49 4.68 -14.80 -3.19
N GLU A 50 4.16 -15.92 -2.70
CA GLU A 50 3.37 -15.95 -1.46
C GLU A 50 4.17 -16.43 -0.25
N HIS A 51 5.18 -17.27 -0.46
CA HIS A 51 5.99 -17.89 0.59
C HIS A 51 7.48 -17.61 0.42
N GLY A 52 7.83 -16.64 -0.43
CA GLY A 52 9.21 -16.26 -0.70
C GLY A 52 9.95 -15.72 0.54
N PRO A 53 11.28 -15.61 0.44
CA PRO A 53 12.13 -15.21 1.56
C PRO A 53 11.84 -13.78 2.04
N LYS A 54 11.43 -12.86 1.16
CA LYS A 54 11.20 -11.45 1.53
C LYS A 54 9.78 -11.22 2.03
N ALA A 55 8.78 -11.49 1.21
CA ALA A 55 7.36 -11.22 1.44
C ALA A 55 6.60 -12.36 2.11
N GLY A 56 7.21 -13.52 2.37
CA GLY A 56 6.54 -14.69 2.95
C GLY A 56 5.93 -14.47 4.34
N TRP A 57 6.28 -13.39 5.05
CA TRP A 57 5.65 -13.01 6.32
C TRP A 57 4.46 -12.05 6.16
N LEU A 58 4.27 -11.47 4.97
CA LEU A 58 3.17 -10.57 4.67
C LEU A 58 1.89 -11.34 4.38
N ALA A 59 0.75 -10.74 4.68
CA ALA A 59 -0.53 -11.24 4.18
C ALA A 59 -0.53 -11.20 2.64
N PRO A 60 -1.08 -12.22 1.97
CA PRO A 60 -1.26 -12.18 0.53
C PRO A 60 -2.14 -11.00 0.08
N VAL A 61 -1.92 -10.51 -1.13
CA VAL A 61 -2.75 -9.43 -1.69
C VAL A 61 -4.11 -9.99 -2.09
N ALA A 62 -4.14 -10.93 -3.03
CA ALA A 62 -5.36 -11.49 -3.57
C ALA A 62 -6.17 -12.26 -2.54
N LEU A 63 -7.44 -11.87 -2.35
CA LEU A 63 -8.42 -12.62 -1.58
C LEU A 63 -8.55 -14.06 -2.11
N ASP A 64 -8.71 -14.19 -3.42
CA ASP A 64 -8.88 -15.47 -4.11
C ASP A 64 -7.61 -15.80 -4.92
N PRO A 65 -6.80 -16.78 -4.48
CA PRO A 65 -5.66 -17.24 -5.26
C PRO A 65 -6.13 -18.14 -6.42
N PRO A 66 -5.44 -18.12 -7.57
CA PRO A 66 -5.70 -19.08 -8.64
C PRO A 66 -5.43 -20.53 -8.20
N ARG A 67 -4.47 -20.74 -7.29
CA ARG A 67 -4.06 -22.06 -6.80
C ARG A 67 -4.20 -22.17 -5.28
N LYS A 68 -5.40 -22.54 -4.82
CA LYS A 68 -5.73 -22.69 -3.37
C LYS A 68 -4.77 -23.61 -2.62
N LYS A 69 -4.30 -24.70 -3.25
CA LYS A 69 -3.34 -25.64 -2.64
C LYS A 69 -1.99 -25.00 -2.32
N VAL A 70 -1.56 -24.00 -3.09
CA VAL A 70 -0.32 -23.25 -2.78
C VAL A 70 -0.55 -22.39 -1.54
N ARG A 71 -1.64 -21.61 -1.55
CA ARG A 71 -2.08 -20.73 -0.45
C ARG A 71 -2.26 -21.45 0.88
N GLU A 72 -2.81 -22.65 0.86
CA GLU A 72 -3.15 -23.43 2.07
C GLU A 72 -1.92 -24.07 2.74
N LYS A 73 -0.73 -24.01 2.10
CA LYS A 73 0.50 -24.51 2.71
C LYS A 73 0.76 -23.81 4.05
N PRO A 74 1.08 -24.58 5.12
CA PRO A 74 1.43 -24.00 6.40
C PRO A 74 2.54 -22.96 6.27
N ASN A 75 2.37 -21.81 6.90
CA ASN A 75 3.39 -20.77 6.92
C ASN A 75 3.69 -20.38 8.37
N ALA A 76 4.90 -20.65 8.82
CA ALA A 76 5.34 -20.30 10.17
C ALA A 76 5.64 -18.80 10.36
N ARG A 77 5.72 -18.04 9.27
CA ARG A 77 6.13 -16.62 9.27
C ARG A 77 4.94 -15.65 9.33
N ARG A 78 3.69 -16.15 9.24
CA ARG A 78 2.48 -15.31 9.36
C ARG A 78 1.33 -16.05 10.03
N ALA A 79 0.48 -15.29 10.71
CA ALA A 79 -0.65 -15.83 11.46
C ALA A 79 -1.81 -16.35 10.59
N SER A 80 -1.91 -15.89 9.34
CA SER A 80 -2.98 -16.32 8.43
C SER A 80 -2.51 -16.25 6.98
N ASN A 81 -2.99 -17.19 6.16
CA ASN A 81 -2.84 -17.14 4.71
C ASN A 81 -3.99 -16.40 4.02
N LYS A 82 -4.96 -15.79 4.73
CA LYS A 82 -6.04 -15.04 4.07
C LYS A 82 -5.49 -13.81 3.33
N GLY A 83 -5.93 -13.61 2.09
CA GLY A 83 -5.68 -12.40 1.33
C GLY A 83 -6.44 -11.20 1.87
N CYS A 84 -6.18 -10.00 1.33
CA CYS A 84 -6.75 -8.76 1.86
C CYS A 84 -7.40 -7.82 0.84
N LEU A 85 -7.22 -8.04 -0.48
CA LEU A 85 -7.77 -7.21 -1.55
C LEU A 85 -8.40 -8.04 -2.67
N SER A 86 -9.46 -7.51 -3.27
CA SER A 86 -10.15 -8.09 -4.44
C SER A 86 -9.39 -7.82 -5.75
N MET A 87 -8.08 -8.09 -5.78
CA MET A 87 -7.21 -7.92 -6.95
C MET A 87 -5.97 -8.81 -6.84
N THR A 88 -5.31 -9.11 -7.97
CA THR A 88 -4.05 -9.85 -7.99
C THR A 88 -2.89 -9.01 -7.44
N LEU A 89 -1.74 -9.65 -7.16
CA LEU A 89 -0.52 -8.90 -6.83
C LEU A 89 -0.11 -7.98 -7.99
N ASP A 90 -0.18 -8.45 -9.23
CA ASP A 90 0.26 -7.68 -10.39
C ASP A 90 -0.64 -6.46 -10.62
N GLU A 91 -1.96 -6.63 -10.50
CA GLU A 91 -2.93 -5.52 -10.52
C GLU A 91 -2.63 -4.50 -9.42
N TYR A 92 -2.30 -4.97 -8.21
CA TYR A 92 -1.93 -4.09 -7.11
C TYR A 92 -0.65 -3.30 -7.38
N LEU A 93 0.39 -3.96 -7.89
CA LEU A 93 1.65 -3.31 -8.23
C LEU A 93 1.47 -2.28 -9.35
N GLU A 94 0.64 -2.58 -10.35
CA GLU A 94 0.31 -1.65 -11.42
C GLU A 94 -0.44 -0.41 -10.90
N LEU A 95 -1.41 -0.59 -10.01
CA LEU A 95 -2.11 0.51 -9.35
C LEU A 95 -1.15 1.38 -8.53
N LEU A 96 -0.18 0.77 -7.85
CA LEU A 96 0.83 1.49 -7.07
C LEU A 96 1.81 2.26 -7.96
N ASP A 97 2.30 1.67 -9.05
CA ASP A 97 3.19 2.36 -10.01
C ASP A 97 2.48 3.58 -10.61
N TRP A 98 1.25 3.42 -11.10
CA TRP A 98 0.46 4.54 -11.59
C TRP A 98 0.29 5.62 -10.51
N THR A 99 -0.10 5.23 -9.29
CA THR A 99 -0.27 6.16 -8.16
C THR A 99 1.02 6.93 -7.88
N GLY A 100 2.18 6.25 -7.86
CA GLY A 100 3.48 6.88 -7.66
C GLY A 100 3.81 7.92 -8.73
N ARG A 101 3.51 7.63 -10.00
CA ARG A 101 3.68 8.59 -11.12
C ARG A 101 2.81 9.83 -10.95
N GLN A 102 1.55 9.66 -10.53
CA GLN A 102 0.64 10.78 -10.26
C GLN A 102 1.07 11.64 -9.07
N LEU A 103 1.68 11.03 -8.05
CA LEU A 103 2.23 11.76 -6.91
C LEU A 103 3.45 12.60 -7.30
N LYS A 104 4.31 12.07 -8.17
CA LYS A 104 5.54 12.76 -8.61
C LYS A 104 5.28 13.92 -9.56
N SER A 105 4.38 13.76 -10.53
CA SER A 105 4.13 14.77 -11.57
C SER A 105 3.45 16.03 -11.04
N GLY A 106 2.83 15.97 -9.86
CA GLY A 106 2.01 17.05 -9.29
C GLY A 106 0.72 17.33 -10.06
N LYS A 107 0.52 16.68 -11.22
CA LYS A 107 -0.65 16.80 -12.09
C LYS A 107 -1.41 15.48 -12.07
N THR A 108 -2.74 15.54 -11.99
CA THR A 108 -3.58 14.37 -12.25
C THR A 108 -3.52 14.08 -13.75
N GLY A 109 -2.62 13.19 -14.15
CA GLY A 109 -2.54 12.67 -15.51
C GLY A 109 -3.71 11.75 -15.83
N SER A 110 -3.78 11.29 -17.09
CA SER A 110 -4.81 10.35 -17.53
C SER A 110 -4.69 9.02 -16.78
N ILE A 111 -5.83 8.42 -16.47
CA ILE A 111 -5.91 7.11 -15.81
C ILE A 111 -5.59 6.04 -16.87
N PRO A 112 -4.65 5.13 -16.61
CA PRO A 112 -4.36 4.06 -17.54
C PRO A 112 -5.57 3.11 -17.60
N ALA A 113 -5.84 2.61 -18.80
CA ALA A 113 -6.94 1.69 -19.07
C ALA A 113 -6.90 0.44 -18.16
N SER A 114 -5.73 0.05 -17.68
CA SER A 114 -5.52 -1.07 -16.77
C SER A 114 -5.86 -0.78 -15.31
N ALA A 115 -5.75 0.47 -14.84
CA ALA A 115 -6.11 0.83 -13.46
C ALA A 115 -7.62 1.08 -13.28
N LEU A 116 -8.33 1.43 -14.36
CA LEU A 116 -9.77 1.70 -14.35
C LEU A 116 -10.60 0.53 -13.81
N PRO A 117 -10.47 -0.72 -14.32
CA PRO A 117 -11.20 -1.88 -13.79
C PRO A 117 -10.91 -2.17 -12.31
N ILE A 118 -9.71 -1.82 -11.83
CA ILE A 118 -9.33 -2.00 -10.43
C ILE A 118 -10.08 -1.00 -9.55
N LEU A 119 -10.12 0.27 -9.95
CA LEU A 119 -10.78 1.34 -9.23
C LEU A 119 -12.32 1.19 -9.23
N GLU A 120 -12.88 0.71 -10.35
CA GLU A 120 -14.30 0.37 -10.46
C GLU A 120 -14.69 -0.75 -9.48
N ARG A 121 -13.92 -1.84 -9.38
CA ARG A 121 -14.15 -2.91 -8.40
C ARG A 121 -14.03 -2.43 -6.94
N LEU A 122 -13.24 -1.40 -6.70
CA LEU A 122 -13.10 -0.77 -5.39
C LEU A 122 -14.16 0.30 -5.11
N GLU A 123 -15.08 0.53 -6.06
CA GLU A 123 -16.13 1.56 -5.99
C GLU A 123 -15.57 2.96 -5.66
N VAL A 124 -14.38 3.28 -6.19
CA VAL A 124 -13.67 4.53 -5.88
C VAL A 124 -13.26 5.24 -7.16
N SER A 125 -13.56 6.53 -7.26
CA SER A 125 -13.06 7.32 -8.38
C SER A 125 -11.53 7.49 -8.29
N PRO A 126 -10.81 7.61 -9.41
CA PRO A 126 -9.38 7.87 -9.42
C PRO A 126 -8.96 9.11 -8.64
N GLU A 127 -9.75 10.19 -8.72
CA GLU A 127 -9.51 11.44 -7.99
C GLU A 127 -9.64 11.20 -6.49
N THR A 128 -10.69 10.47 -6.09
CA THR A 128 -10.95 10.08 -4.70
C THR A 128 -9.81 9.19 -4.19
N TRP A 129 -9.37 8.21 -4.98
CA TRP A 129 -8.23 7.37 -4.64
C TRP A 129 -6.95 8.17 -4.42
N LEU A 130 -6.57 9.03 -5.36
CA LEU A 130 -5.36 9.84 -5.27
C LEU A 130 -5.41 10.77 -4.06
N ASP A 131 -6.56 11.37 -3.80
CA ASP A 131 -6.75 12.21 -2.65
C ASP A 131 -6.73 11.42 -1.33
N LEU A 132 -7.29 10.20 -1.28
CA LEU A 132 -7.16 9.29 -0.14
C LEU A 132 -5.70 8.96 0.15
N ILE A 133 -4.89 8.68 -0.87
CA ILE A 133 -3.45 8.40 -0.71
C ILE A 133 -2.67 9.66 -0.29
N LYS A 134 -2.93 10.82 -0.91
CA LYS A 134 -2.28 12.09 -0.58
C LYS A 134 -2.61 12.55 0.84
N ASN A 135 -3.90 12.51 1.19
CA ASN A 135 -4.48 13.11 2.39
C ASN A 135 -4.93 12.09 3.45
N PHE A 136 -4.47 10.84 3.39
CA PHE A 136 -4.89 9.76 4.30
C PHE A 136 -4.90 10.17 5.78
N ARG A 137 -3.81 10.77 6.27
CA ARG A 137 -3.70 11.25 7.66
C ARG A 137 -4.67 12.38 8.02
N LYS A 138 -5.10 13.19 7.06
CA LYS A 138 -6.11 14.24 7.28
C LYS A 138 -7.51 13.63 7.32
N ARG A 139 -7.78 12.64 6.44
CA ARG A 139 -9.09 11.98 6.31
C ARG A 139 -9.38 10.95 7.40
N PHE A 140 -8.36 10.21 7.84
CA PHE A 140 -8.51 9.11 8.80
C PHE A 140 -7.78 9.36 10.11
N ARG A 141 -7.76 10.60 10.59
CA ARG A 141 -7.19 10.90 11.91
C ARG A 141 -8.14 10.41 13.02
N SER A 142 -7.75 9.34 13.69
CA SER A 142 -8.26 8.97 15.00
C SER A 142 -7.28 9.40 16.09
N GLU A 143 -7.79 10.08 17.11
CA GLU A 143 -7.01 10.43 18.30
C GLU A 143 -7.06 9.26 19.30
N ALA A 144 -5.90 8.67 19.56
CA ALA A 144 -5.72 7.64 20.58
C ALA A 144 -5.21 8.28 21.89
N GLY A 145 -5.87 7.99 23.01
CA GLY A 145 -5.53 8.55 24.32
C GLY A 145 -6.74 8.58 25.26
N LEU A 146 -6.50 8.83 26.55
CA LEU A 146 -7.56 8.99 27.54
C LEU A 146 -8.52 10.14 27.12
N PRO A 147 -9.82 10.04 27.44
CA PRO A 147 -10.80 11.08 27.06
C PRO A 147 -10.36 12.50 27.44
N LYS A 148 -9.80 12.67 28.66
CA LYS A 148 -9.32 13.96 29.18
C LYS A 148 -8.15 14.54 28.37
N THR A 149 -7.20 13.70 27.96
CA THR A 149 -6.05 14.15 27.15
C THR A 149 -6.43 14.46 25.71
N ARG A 150 -7.40 13.73 25.14
CA ARG A 150 -7.95 14.03 23.80
C ARG A 150 -8.70 15.37 23.77
N GLN A 151 -9.44 15.70 24.83
CA GLN A 151 -10.17 16.97 24.91
C GLN A 151 -9.21 18.17 24.97
N ALA A 152 -8.15 18.10 25.78
CA ALA A 152 -7.10 19.12 25.85
C ALA A 152 -6.30 19.24 24.53
N PHE A 153 -6.06 18.12 23.85
CA PHE A 153 -5.37 18.14 22.56
C PHE A 153 -6.21 18.78 21.45
N ARG A 154 -7.54 18.59 21.46
CA ARG A 154 -8.47 19.22 20.51
C ARG A 154 -8.53 20.74 20.67
N SER A 155 -8.53 21.25 21.91
CA SER A 155 -8.58 22.69 22.18
C SER A 155 -7.29 23.40 21.75
N ASN A 156 -6.12 22.83 22.03
CA ASN A 156 -4.82 23.43 21.69
C ASN A 156 -4.54 23.47 20.18
N ARG A 157 -5.26 22.67 19.38
CA ARG A 157 -5.01 22.57 17.93
C ARG A 157 -5.73 23.62 17.09
N ARG A 158 -6.79 24.24 17.63
CA ARG A 158 -7.55 25.29 16.96
C ARG A 158 -7.00 26.69 17.22
N GLN A 159 -6.01 26.83 18.09
CA GLN A 159 -5.32 28.09 18.27
C GLN A 159 -4.25 28.26 17.18
N PRO A 160 -4.27 29.36 16.40
CA PRO A 160 -3.16 29.68 15.53
C PRO A 160 -1.90 29.84 16.37
N ARG A 161 -0.78 29.27 15.89
CA ARG A 161 0.52 29.48 16.54
C ARG A 161 0.82 30.97 16.46
N VAL A 162 0.76 31.67 17.59
CA VAL A 162 1.27 33.04 17.69
C VAL A 162 2.78 32.94 17.54
N ASN A 163 3.32 33.51 16.46
CA ASN A 163 4.76 33.69 16.30
C ASN A 163 5.23 34.63 17.41
N THR A 164 5.94 34.11 18.40
CA THR A 164 6.80 34.93 19.26
C THR A 164 8.09 35.21 18.50
N GLU A 165 8.15 36.39 17.90
CA GLU A 165 9.41 37.02 17.51
C GLU A 165 10.19 37.33 18.79
N PHE A 166 11.43 36.85 18.88
CA PHE A 166 12.39 37.33 19.86
C PHE A 166 13.22 38.42 19.21
N GLY A 167 13.12 39.63 19.76
CA GLY A 167 14.01 40.76 19.46
C GLY A 167 15.35 40.68 20.19
#